data_AF-A0ABD0KEP6-F1
#
_entry.id   AF-A0ABD0KEP6-F1
#
_cell.length_a   1.000
_cell.length_b   1.000
_cell.length_c   1.000
_cell.angle_alpha   90.00
_cell.angle_beta   90.00
_cell.angle_gamma   90.00
#
_symmetry.space_group_name_H-M   'P 1'
#
loop_
_entity.id
_entity.type
_entity.pdbx_description
1 polymer ?
#
loop_
_entity_poly.entity_id
_entity_poly.type
_entity_poly.pdbx_seq_one_letter_code
_entity_poly.pdbx_strand_id
1 'polypeptide(L)' 'MRQKQFDVEKLRHPRSKTALVHQLKNKFQALADAENHTPPDINTMWERVKTAYTQTSEDCLGYRHQQHVGAGQDSLHTDQ' A
#
# COMPACT_ATOMS: atom_id res chain seq x y z
N MET A 1 -0.27 -17.42 -8.54
CA MET A 1 0.26 -16.03 -8.57
C MET A 1 0.56 -15.62 -7.12
N ARG A 2 1.76 -15.13 -6.79
CA ARG A 2 2.02 -14.59 -5.44
C ARG A 2 1.24 -13.28 -5.29
N GLN A 3 0.35 -13.22 -4.29
CA GLN A 3 -0.36 -11.98 -3.98
C GLN A 3 0.64 -10.97 -3.39
N LYS A 4 0.76 -9.80 -4.01
CA LYS A 4 1.51 -8.67 -3.45
C LYS A 4 0.72 -8.14 -2.25
N GLN A 5 1.35 -8.09 -1.08
CA GLN A 5 0.74 -7.55 0.13
C GLN A 5 1.42 -6.22 0.50
N PHE A 6 0.63 -5.23 0.91
CA PHE A 6 1.18 -3.97 1.40
C PHE A 6 1.99 -4.20 2.69
N ASP A 7 3.06 -3.43 2.86
CA ASP A 7 3.88 -3.48 4.07
C ASP A 7 3.21 -2.71 5.22
N VAL A 8 2.18 -3.31 5.81
CA VAL A 8 1.39 -2.72 6.89
C VAL A 8 2.20 -2.46 8.16
N GLU A 9 3.36 -3.09 8.32
CA GLU A 9 4.27 -2.82 9.44
C GLU A 9 4.76 -1.38 9.44
N LYS A 10 4.83 -0.72 8.26
CA LYS A 10 5.18 0.70 8.16
C LYS A 10 4.18 1.61 8.86
N LEU A 11 2.94 1.17 9.10
CA LEU A 11 1.95 1.95 9.85
C LEU A 11 2.29 2.10 11.34
N ARG A 12 3.24 1.32 11.86
CA ARG A 12 3.82 1.53 13.19
C ARG A 12 4.61 2.84 13.28
N HIS A 13 5.12 3.34 12.15
CA HIS A 13 5.81 4.61 12.11
C HIS A 13 4.80 5.78 12.01
N PRO A 14 4.81 6.73 12.98
CA PRO A 14 3.86 7.85 12.99
C PRO A 14 3.88 8.67 11.70
N ARG A 15 5.04 8.83 11.06
CA ARG A 15 5.21 9.56 9.80
C ARG A 15 4.46 8.89 8.66
N SER A 16 4.65 7.59 8.46
CA SER A 16 3.99 6.81 7.39
C SER A 16 2.48 6.75 7.61
N LYS A 17 2.04 6.57 8.86
CA LYS A 17 0.61 6.62 9.22
C LYS A 17 -0.01 7.98 8.91
N THR A 18 0.65 9.06 9.31
CA THR A 18 0.17 10.43 9.07
C THR A 18 0.11 10.74 7.57
N ALA A 19 1.16 10.37 6.82
CA ALA A 19 1.20 10.54 5.37
C ALA A 19 0.05 9.80 4.68
N LEU A 20 -0.19 8.53 5.03
CA LEU A 20 -1.30 7.75 4.46
C LEU A 20 -2.66 8.42 4.74
N VAL A 21 -2.91 8.82 6.00
CA VAL A 21 -4.17 9.46 6.37
C VAL A 21 -4.36 10.78 5.63
N HIS A 22 -3.32 11.62 5.54
CA HIS A 22 -3.41 12.91 4.86
C HIS A 22 -3.67 12.73 3.36
N GLN A 23 -2.95 11.82 2.70
CA GLN A 23 -3.14 11.58 1.29
C GLN A 23 -4.53 11.01 0.97
N LEU A 24 -5.05 10.09 1.80
CA LEU A 24 -6.40 9.56 1.64
C LEU A 24 -7.45 10.65 1.80
N LYS A 25 -7.35 11.48 2.85
CA LYS A 25 -8.27 12.61 3.05
C LYS A 25 -8.28 13.56 1.87
N ASN A 26 -7.09 13.91 1.35
CA ASN A 26 -6.97 14.82 0.21
C ASN A 26 -7.59 14.21 -1.06
N LYS A 27 -7.32 12.93 -1.35
CA LYS A 27 -7.89 12.25 -2.52
C LYS A 27 -9.41 12.10 -2.41
N PHE A 28 -9.95 11.76 -1.24
CA PHE A 28 -11.40 11.68 -1.06
C PHE A 28 -12.08 13.03 -1.14
N GLN A 29 -11.46 14.10 -0.62
CA GLN A 29 -11.99 15.45 -0.80
C GLN A 29 -12.04 15.82 -2.28
N ALA A 30 -10.95 15.57 -3.03
CA ALA A 30 -10.93 15.83 -4.46
C ALA A 30 -11.97 15.01 -5.25
N LEU A 31 -12.24 13.77 -4.83
CA LEU A 31 -13.31 12.95 -5.41
C LEU A 31 -14.70 13.52 -5.12
N ALA A 32 -14.95 13.96 -3.88
CA ALA A 32 -16.21 14.60 -3.50
C ALA A 32 -16.43 15.93 -4.24
N ASP A 33 -15.39 16.75 -4.37
CA ASP A 33 -15.44 18.03 -5.10
C ASP A 33 -15.74 17.83 -6.59
N ALA A 34 -15.28 16.71 -7.18
CA ALA A 34 -15.53 16.37 -8.57
C ALA A 34 -16.96 15.83 -8.85
N GLU A 35 -17.71 15.41 -7.83
CA GLU A 35 -19.06 14.86 -7.99
C GLU A 35 -20.15 15.92 -8.23
N ASN A 36 -19.83 17.21 -8.12
CA ASN A 36 -20.76 18.33 -8.30
C ASN A 36 -21.41 18.43 -9.70
N HIS A 37 -20.97 17.63 -10.68
CA HIS A 37 -21.42 17.72 -12.07
C HIS A 37 -22.34 16.59 -12.54
N THR A 38 -22.42 15.47 -11.82
CA THR A 38 -23.37 14.34 -11.89
C THR A 38 -22.66 13.16 -11.23
N PRO A 39 -23.19 12.56 -10.16
CA PRO A 39 -22.52 11.43 -9.52
C PRO A 39 -22.43 10.25 -10.50
N PRO A 40 -21.25 9.62 -10.66
CA PRO A 40 -21.16 8.39 -11.42
C PRO A 40 -21.98 7.27 -10.72
N ASP A 41 -22.25 6.17 -11.42
CA ASP A 41 -22.93 5.04 -10.81
C ASP A 41 -22.13 4.46 -9.62
N ILE A 42 -22.83 3.72 -8.75
CA ILE A 42 -22.27 3.19 -7.51
C ILE A 42 -21.03 2.31 -7.76
N ASN A 43 -20.97 1.55 -8.85
CA ASN A 43 -19.80 0.71 -9.13
C ASN A 43 -18.59 1.56 -9.48
N THR A 44 -18.78 2.59 -10.32
CA THR A 44 -17.72 3.53 -10.66
C THR A 44 -17.21 4.28 -9.42
N MET A 45 -18.11 4.67 -8.51
CA MET A 45 -17.73 5.28 -7.24
C MET A 45 -16.89 4.33 -6.37
N TRP A 46 -17.30 3.07 -6.27
CA TRP A 46 -16.52 2.04 -5.57
C TRP A 46 -15.14 1.79 -6.18
N GLU A 47 -15.01 1.79 -7.51
CA GLU A 47 -13.72 1.68 -8.17
C GLU A 47 -12.82 2.86 -7.81
N ARG A 48 -13.32 4.10 -7.82
CA ARG A 48 -12.55 5.29 -7.42
C ARG A 48 -12.03 5.19 -5.99
N VAL A 49 -12.87 4.72 -5.06
CA VAL A 49 -12.47 4.50 -3.66
C VAL A 49 -11.39 3.44 -3.56
N LYS A 50 -11.55 2.30 -4.23
CA LYS A 50 -10.54 1.23 -4.27
C LYS A 50 -9.23 1.71 -4.87
N THR A 51 -9.27 2.46 -5.97
CA THR A 51 -8.09 3.03 -6.62
C THR A 51 -7.38 4.01 -5.70
N ALA A 52 -8.11 4.93 -5.05
CA ALA A 52 -7.52 5.88 -4.11
C ALA A 52 -6.84 5.16 -2.93
N TYR A 53 -7.47 4.15 -2.36
CA TYR A 53 -6.85 3.32 -1.31
C TYR A 53 -5.62 2.58 -1.80
N THR A 54 -5.72 1.91 -2.95
CA THR A 54 -4.63 1.08 -3.49
C THR A 54 -3.41 1.91 -3.83
N GLN A 55 -3.58 3.00 -4.57
CA GLN A 55 -2.48 3.89 -4.95
C GLN A 55 -1.83 4.53 -3.73
N THR A 56 -2.64 5.06 -2.80
CA THR A 56 -2.07 5.72 -1.61
C THR A 56 -1.35 4.72 -0.71
N SER A 57 -1.86 3.49 -0.62
CA SER A 57 -1.19 2.42 0.11
C SER A 57 0.11 2.00 -0.57
N GLU A 58 0.15 1.95 -1.89
CA GLU A 58 1.38 1.70 -2.65
C GLU A 58 2.41 2.82 -2.43
N ASP A 59 1.99 4.09 -2.52
CA ASP A 59 2.87 5.25 -2.35
C ASP A 59 3.42 5.35 -0.92
N CYS A 60 2.60 5.07 0.10
CA CYS A 60 2.97 5.24 1.51
C CYS A 60 3.62 4.00 2.13
N LEU A 61 3.18 2.81 1.74
CA LEU A 61 3.59 1.54 2.35
C LEU A 61 4.47 0.74 1.40
N GLY A 62 4.26 0.83 0.08
CA GLY A 62 4.85 -0.11 -0.86
C GLY A 62 4.45 -1.55 -0.55
N TYR A 63 5.11 -2.49 -1.22
CA TYR A 63 4.83 -3.92 -1.06
C TYR A 63 5.85 -4.60 -0.16
N ARG A 64 5.39 -5.57 0.63
CA ARG A 64 6.25 -6.46 1.39
C ARG A 64 6.98 -7.38 0.42
N HIS A 65 8.31 -7.33 0.42
CA HIS A 65 9.11 -8.34 -0.25
C HIS A 65 9.07 -9.62 0.60
N GLN A 66 8.47 -10.69 0.08
CA GLN A 66 8.73 -12.03 0.61
C GLN A 66 10.19 -12.36 0.34
N GLN A 67 11.07 -12.12 1.31
CA GLN A 67 12.38 -12.76 1.31
C GLN A 67 12.14 -14.27 1.26
N HIS A 68 12.73 -14.93 0.26
CA HIS A 68 13.02 -16.35 0.37
C HIS A 68 13.87 -16.51 1.64
N VAL A 69 13.29 -17.05 2.70
CA VAL A 69 14.11 -17.79 3.67
C VAL A 69 14.37 -19.13 2.98
N GLY A 70 15.48 -19.21 2.28
CA GLY A 70 15.87 -20.38 1.52
C GLY A 70 17.38 -20.46 1.44
N ALA A 71 17.87 -21.60 1.94
CA ALA A 71 19.19 -22.19 1.77
C ALA A 71 20.29 -21.70 2.71
N GLY A 72 20.81 -22.67 3.46
CA GLY A 72 21.93 -22.50 4.35
C GLY A 72 23.21 -22.13 3.60
N GLN A 73 24.10 -21.52 4.36
CA GLN A 73 25.52 -21.60 4.12
C GLN A 73 26.10 -22.41 5.26
N ASP A 74 26.18 -23.72 5.05
CA ASP A 74 27.30 -24.50 5.55
C ASP A 74 28.58 -23.85 5.01
N SER A 75 29.39 -23.35 5.92
CA SER A 75 30.83 -23.29 5.74
C SER A 75 31.43 -23.45 7.14
N LEU A 76 31.39 -24.70 7.61
CA LEU A 76 32.41 -25.16 8.55
C LEU A 76 33.76 -24.97 7.86
N HIS A 77 34.50 -23.97 8.34
CA HIS A 77 35.90 -23.83 8.02
C HIS A 77 36.65 -24.89 8.84
N THR A 78 37.02 -25.99 8.18
CA THR A 78 38.01 -26.94 8.72
C THR A 78 39.17 -26.99 7.74
N ASP A 79 40.22 -26.24 8.06
CA ASP A 79 41.63 -26.41 7.68
C ASP A 79 42.34 -25.41 8.63
N GLN A 80 43.30 -25.74 9.48
CA GLN A 80 44.38 -26.72 9.39
C GLN A 80 44.97 -26.91 10.81
#